data_AF-A0A2N2K1P6-F1
#
_entry.id   AF-A0A2N2K1P6-F1
#
_cell.length_a   1.000
_cell.length_b   1.000
_cell.length_c   1.000
_cell.angle_alpha   90.00
_cell.angle_beta   90.00
_cell.angle_gamma   90.00
#
_symmetry.space_group_name_H-M   'P 1'
#
loop_
_entity.id
_entity.type
_entity.pdbx_description
1 polymer ?
#
loop_
_entity_poly.entity_id
_entity_poly.type
_entity_poly.pdbx_seq_one_letter_code
_entity_poly.pdbx_strand_id
1 'polypeptide(L)'
;MPWRGRKVHRRNRIRVENLSRLLSYILGHRPDEFGLVPDAEGFIGYKELLQAIHEEPGWGYVKLGDIREVLMGASRSLFDSDENRIRALERRWQIDAGSPERMPAILYLAVRKRAHAHVMGKGLASERNVVLSADPEFAMRIGKRRDPKPVLLEVQTATARQRNSSFAAFGALYLTKEIPAECISGPPVEEEPVPRKTEKPKEERVGRKEDFLPGSFLLDPLRDPAPHRGLKGKKGKSWKEEARKVRRRRSE
;
A
#
# COMPACT_ATOMS: atom_id res chain seq x y z
N MET A 1 24.37 -39.25 19.59
CA MET A 1 23.89 -37.90 19.95
C MET A 1 22.58 -37.57 19.23
N PRO A 2 21.40 -37.53 19.90
CA PRO A 2 20.21 -36.92 19.29
C PRO A 2 19.48 -35.98 20.26
N TRP A 3 20.02 -34.78 20.51
CA TRP A 3 19.40 -33.80 21.43
C TRP A 3 19.25 -32.37 20.89
N ARG A 4 19.66 -32.08 19.64
CA ARG A 4 19.51 -30.73 19.05
C ARG A 4 18.15 -30.49 18.37
N GLY A 5 17.49 -31.52 17.81
CA GLY A 5 16.22 -31.37 17.08
C GLY A 5 15.02 -30.99 17.95
N ARG A 6 14.85 -31.61 19.13
CA ARG A 6 13.67 -31.39 20.00
C ARG A 6 13.53 -29.94 20.50
N LYS A 7 14.64 -29.24 20.77
CA LYS A 7 14.58 -27.84 21.25
C LYS A 7 14.12 -26.86 20.18
N VAL A 8 14.51 -27.09 18.91
CA VAL A 8 14.16 -26.21 17.79
C VAL A 8 12.66 -26.29 17.49
N HIS A 9 12.10 -27.50 17.45
CA HIS A 9 10.67 -27.71 17.23
C HIS A 9 9.81 -27.07 18.34
N ARG A 10 10.23 -27.21 19.61
CA ARG A 10 9.53 -26.57 20.74
C ARG A 10 9.57 -25.04 20.64
N ARG A 11 10.71 -24.45 20.29
CA ARG A 11 10.84 -22.99 20.11
C ARG A 11 9.98 -22.48 18.95
N ASN A 12 9.94 -23.21 17.83
CA ASN A 12 9.12 -22.78 16.69
C ASN A 12 7.62 -22.82 17.04
N ARG A 13 7.17 -23.91 17.67
CA ARG A 13 5.78 -24.04 18.13
C ARG A 13 5.34 -22.89 19.04
N ILE A 14 6.19 -22.51 20.02
CA ILE A 14 5.91 -21.37 20.91
C ILE A 14 5.81 -20.06 20.12
N ARG A 15 6.70 -19.85 19.13
CA ARG A 15 6.65 -18.65 18.27
C ARG A 15 5.37 -18.58 17.44
N VAL A 16 4.97 -19.68 16.82
CA VAL A 16 3.74 -19.78 16.02
C VAL A 16 2.51 -19.55 16.88
N GLU A 17 2.47 -20.12 18.09
CA GLU A 17 1.35 -19.94 19.01
C GLU A 17 1.24 -18.49 19.50
N ASN A 18 2.36 -17.86 19.86
CA ASN A 18 2.38 -16.44 20.23
C ASN A 18 1.95 -15.56 19.05
N LEU A 19 2.42 -15.85 17.83
CA LEU A 19 2.04 -15.11 16.63
C LEU A 19 0.55 -15.25 16.36
N SER A 20 -0.01 -16.44 16.52
CA SER A 20 -1.45 -16.66 16.42
C SER A 20 -2.23 -15.81 17.41
N ARG A 21 -1.80 -15.73 18.68
CA ARG A 21 -2.47 -14.89 19.69
C ARG A 21 -2.42 -13.41 19.32
N LEU A 22 -1.25 -12.94 18.85
CA LEU A 22 -1.10 -11.57 18.37
C LEU A 22 -2.02 -11.30 17.18
N LEU A 23 -2.06 -12.18 16.18
CA LEU A 23 -2.95 -12.04 15.02
C LEU A 23 -4.42 -12.03 15.42
N SER A 24 -4.84 -12.89 16.35
CA SER A 24 -6.21 -12.87 16.87
C SER A 24 -6.53 -11.54 17.55
N TYR A 25 -5.60 -10.98 18.33
CA TYR A 25 -5.77 -9.66 18.95
C TYR A 25 -5.89 -8.54 17.91
N ILE A 26 -4.93 -8.44 16.98
CA ILE A 26 -4.91 -7.40 15.95
C ILE A 26 -6.16 -7.49 15.08
N LEU A 27 -6.48 -8.68 14.55
CA LEU A 27 -7.53 -8.82 13.54
C LEU A 27 -8.93 -8.92 14.17
N GLY A 28 -9.05 -9.43 15.39
CA GLY A 28 -10.33 -9.71 16.04
C GLY A 28 -10.75 -8.69 17.09
N HIS A 29 -9.80 -8.00 17.74
CA HIS A 29 -10.10 -7.13 18.89
C HIS A 29 -9.82 -5.65 18.60
N ARG A 30 -8.56 -5.31 18.30
CA ARG A 30 -8.10 -3.90 18.29
C ARG A 30 -7.16 -3.59 17.10
N PRO A 31 -7.63 -3.72 15.85
CA PRO A 31 -6.82 -3.33 14.68
C PRO A 31 -6.46 -1.84 14.66
N ASP A 32 -7.28 -1.00 15.28
CA ASP A 32 -7.11 0.45 15.40
C ASP A 32 -5.85 0.83 16.18
N GLU A 33 -5.49 0.08 17.22
CA GLU A 33 -4.26 0.28 18.01
C GLU A 33 -2.99 0.08 17.17
N PHE A 34 -3.10 -0.66 16.08
CA PHE A 34 -2.01 -0.90 15.14
C PHE A 34 -2.11 -0.01 13.91
N GLY A 35 -3.04 0.95 13.85
CA GLY A 35 -3.19 1.81 12.69
C GLY A 35 -3.65 1.06 11.44
N LEU A 36 -4.31 -0.08 11.61
CA LEU A 36 -4.81 -0.91 10.52
C LEU A 36 -6.31 -0.68 10.36
N VAL A 37 -6.75 -0.46 9.13
CA VAL A 37 -8.16 -0.25 8.81
C VAL A 37 -8.62 -1.41 7.93
N PRO A 38 -9.43 -2.32 8.46
CA PRO A 38 -10.05 -3.39 7.68
C PRO A 38 -10.97 -2.83 6.59
N ASP A 39 -11.17 -3.60 5.52
CA ASP A 39 -12.21 -3.30 4.55
C ASP A 39 -13.62 -3.66 5.07
N ALA A 40 -14.65 -3.44 4.24
CA ALA A 40 -16.04 -3.72 4.59
C ALA A 40 -16.28 -5.19 5.00
N GLU A 41 -15.48 -6.12 4.45
CA GLU A 41 -15.54 -7.54 4.76
C GLU A 41 -14.58 -7.93 5.88
N GLY A 42 -13.86 -6.97 6.46
CA GLY A 42 -12.91 -7.08 7.56
C GLY A 42 -11.54 -7.64 7.20
N PHE A 43 -11.18 -7.65 5.93
CA PHE A 43 -9.85 -8.05 5.48
C PHE A 43 -8.83 -6.92 5.62
N ILE A 44 -7.61 -7.32 5.98
CA ILE A 44 -6.42 -6.47 6.00
C ILE A 44 -5.36 -7.09 5.07
N GLY A 45 -4.66 -6.25 4.31
CA GLY A 45 -3.58 -6.70 3.44
C GLY A 45 -2.34 -7.18 4.21
N TYR A 46 -1.74 -8.29 3.79
CA TYR A 46 -0.55 -8.84 4.45
C TYR A 46 0.61 -7.85 4.55
N LYS A 47 0.78 -6.99 3.54
CA LYS A 47 1.84 -5.99 3.54
C LYS A 47 1.67 -4.98 4.68
N GLU A 48 0.46 -4.46 4.86
CA GLU A 48 0.16 -3.47 5.90
C GLU A 48 0.21 -4.13 7.28
N LEU A 49 -0.32 -5.34 7.40
CA LEU A 49 -0.26 -6.14 8.62
C LEU A 49 1.18 -6.43 9.06
N LEU A 50 2.05 -6.88 8.15
CA LEU A 50 3.46 -7.15 8.45
C LEU A 50 4.19 -5.88 8.88
N GLN A 51 3.95 -4.75 8.21
CA GLN A 51 4.53 -3.47 8.60
C GLN A 51 4.11 -3.08 10.03
N ALA A 52 2.84 -3.24 10.37
CA ALA A 52 2.35 -2.96 11.72
C ALA A 52 2.95 -3.91 12.77
N ILE A 53 3.04 -5.21 12.46
CA ILE A 53 3.66 -6.21 13.35
C ILE A 53 5.15 -5.90 13.57
N HIS A 54 5.87 -5.46 12.54
CA HIS A 54 7.31 -5.17 12.66
C HIS A 54 7.63 -4.00 13.59
N GLU A 55 6.68 -3.10 13.80
CA GLU A 55 6.82 -1.99 14.75
C GLU A 55 6.71 -2.47 16.20
N GLU A 56 6.13 -3.65 16.44
CA GLU A 56 5.95 -4.17 17.79
C GLU A 56 7.25 -4.77 18.34
N PRO A 57 7.59 -4.49 19.62
CA PRO A 57 8.80 -4.98 20.25
C PRO A 57 8.93 -6.51 20.15
N GLY A 58 10.03 -6.97 19.58
CA GLY A 58 10.34 -8.40 19.46
C GLY A 58 9.68 -9.11 18.26
N TRP A 59 8.92 -8.41 17.41
CA TRP A 59 8.21 -9.00 16.27
C TRP A 59 8.79 -8.66 14.89
N GLY A 60 9.85 -7.87 14.82
CA GLY A 60 10.50 -7.49 13.56
C GLY A 60 11.07 -8.65 12.71
N TYR A 61 11.17 -9.87 13.27
CA TYR A 61 11.61 -11.04 12.52
C TYR A 61 10.50 -11.72 11.71
N VAL A 62 9.23 -11.41 11.97
CA VAL A 62 8.07 -12.11 11.39
C VAL A 62 8.04 -11.92 9.88
N LYS A 63 7.83 -13.00 9.14
CA LYS A 63 7.67 -12.99 7.69
C LYS A 63 6.30 -13.52 7.31
N LEU A 64 5.93 -13.31 6.04
CA LEU A 64 4.70 -13.90 5.49
C LEU A 64 4.66 -15.43 5.64
N GLY A 65 5.83 -16.09 5.59
CA GLY A 65 5.94 -17.52 5.82
C GLY A 65 5.49 -17.94 7.22
N ASP A 66 5.80 -17.15 8.24
CA ASP A 66 5.40 -17.45 9.63
C ASP A 66 3.88 -17.31 9.81
N ILE A 67 3.28 -16.29 9.18
CA ILE A 67 1.81 -16.13 9.16
C ILE A 67 1.16 -17.32 8.44
N ARG A 68 1.74 -17.79 7.33
CA ARG A 68 1.26 -18.98 6.63
C ARG A 68 1.40 -20.24 7.47
N GLU A 69 2.44 -20.37 8.29
CA GLU A 69 2.58 -21.48 9.23
C GLU A 69 1.44 -21.48 10.27
N VAL A 70 1.05 -20.31 10.79
CA VAL A 70 -0.14 -20.18 11.65
C VAL A 70 -1.41 -20.65 10.92
N LEU A 71 -1.58 -20.27 9.66
CA LEU A 71 -2.71 -20.66 8.82
C LEU A 71 -2.69 -22.14 8.38
N MET A 72 -1.58 -22.85 8.53
CA MET A 72 -1.54 -24.30 8.30
C MET A 72 -1.65 -25.11 9.61
N GLY A 73 -1.55 -24.42 10.75
CA GLY A 73 -1.54 -25.03 12.07
C GLY A 73 -2.94 -25.14 12.70
N ALA A 74 -2.94 -25.40 14.01
CA ALA A 74 -4.16 -25.58 14.81
C ALA A 74 -5.07 -24.32 14.82
N SER A 75 -4.50 -23.13 14.62
CA SER A 75 -5.23 -21.86 14.66
C SER A 75 -5.89 -21.47 13.34
N ARG A 76 -5.82 -22.29 12.29
CA ARG A 76 -6.42 -21.98 10.99
C ARG A 76 -7.92 -21.69 11.07
N SER A 77 -8.64 -22.32 11.99
CA SER A 77 -10.07 -22.09 12.19
C SER A 77 -10.41 -20.71 12.75
N LEU A 78 -9.44 -19.90 13.19
CA LEU A 78 -9.68 -18.56 13.73
C LEU A 78 -9.64 -17.47 12.64
N PHE A 79 -9.05 -17.80 11.49
CA PHE A 79 -8.74 -16.83 10.43
C PHE A 79 -9.31 -17.27 9.10
N ASP A 80 -9.61 -16.28 8.28
CA ASP A 80 -9.93 -16.47 6.88
C ASP A 80 -8.97 -15.61 6.04
N SER A 81 -8.53 -16.15 4.91
CA SER A 81 -7.40 -15.57 4.18
C SER A 81 -7.39 -15.92 2.71
N ASP A 82 -7.01 -14.94 1.91
CA ASP A 82 -6.78 -15.08 0.46
C ASP A 82 -5.28 -14.93 0.14
N GLU A 83 -4.94 -14.81 -1.14
CA GLU A 83 -3.56 -14.61 -1.61
C GLU A 83 -2.89 -13.36 -1.00
N ASN A 84 -3.66 -12.28 -0.81
CA ASN A 84 -3.13 -10.96 -0.49
C ASN A 84 -3.61 -10.39 0.85
N ARG A 85 -4.62 -10.99 1.48
CA ARG A 85 -5.30 -10.44 2.65
C ARG A 85 -5.70 -11.52 3.66
N ILE A 86 -5.92 -11.10 4.90
CA ILE A 86 -6.34 -11.95 6.02
C ILE A 86 -7.37 -11.21 6.88
N ARG A 87 -8.28 -11.96 7.49
CA ARG A 87 -9.25 -11.47 8.48
C ARG A 87 -9.41 -12.48 9.62
N ALA A 88 -9.87 -12.00 10.77
CA ALA A 88 -10.40 -12.88 11.80
C ALA A 88 -11.86 -13.25 11.47
N LEU A 89 -12.24 -14.50 11.79
CA LEU A 89 -13.63 -14.94 11.68
C LEU A 89 -14.51 -14.29 12.75
N GLU A 90 -14.05 -14.27 14.01
CA GLU A 90 -14.70 -13.53 15.10
C GLU A 90 -14.12 -12.11 15.19
N ARG A 91 -14.99 -11.10 15.24
CA ARG A 91 -14.61 -9.69 15.36
C ARG A 91 -15.41 -9.05 16.48
N ARG A 92 -14.71 -8.25 17.29
CA ARG A 92 -15.27 -7.49 18.42
C ARG A 92 -15.25 -5.98 18.20
N TRP A 93 -14.75 -5.56 17.04
CA TRP A 93 -14.74 -4.18 16.60
C TRP A 93 -15.77 -3.96 15.50
N GLN A 94 -16.18 -2.70 15.34
CA GLN A 94 -17.06 -2.23 14.27
C GLN A 94 -16.59 -0.85 13.82
N ILE A 95 -16.76 -0.56 12.53
CA ILE A 95 -16.57 0.79 12.00
C ILE A 95 -17.91 1.51 12.15
N ASP A 96 -17.94 2.54 12.98
CA ASP A 96 -19.13 3.37 13.13
C ASP A 96 -19.21 4.34 11.95
N ALA A 97 -20.08 4.02 10.98
CA ALA A 97 -20.32 4.84 9.80
C ALA A 97 -21.08 6.14 10.12
N GLY A 98 -21.56 6.29 11.36
CA GLY A 98 -22.17 7.53 11.85
C GLY A 98 -21.14 8.62 12.14
N SER A 99 -21.62 9.87 12.17
CA SER A 99 -20.78 11.00 12.60
C SER A 99 -20.53 10.88 14.11
N PRO A 100 -19.27 10.75 14.56
CA PRO A 100 -18.99 10.58 15.98
C PRO A 100 -19.39 11.83 16.77
N GLU A 101 -20.25 11.67 17.78
CA GLU A 101 -20.70 12.78 18.62
C GLU A 101 -19.54 13.48 19.34
N ARG A 102 -18.55 12.71 19.80
CA ARG A 102 -17.38 13.20 20.55
C ARG A 102 -16.10 13.10 19.71
N MET A 103 -15.99 13.96 18.70
CA MET A 103 -14.78 14.09 17.90
C MET A 103 -13.91 15.26 18.39
N PRO A 104 -12.58 15.09 18.49
CA PRO A 104 -11.66 16.19 18.75
C PRO A 104 -11.79 17.31 17.71
N ALA A 105 -11.51 18.54 18.12
CA ALA A 105 -11.54 19.71 17.22
C ALA A 105 -10.44 19.64 16.14
N ILE A 106 -9.31 19.00 16.48
CA ILE A 106 -8.16 18.82 15.60
C ILE A 106 -7.84 17.34 15.53
N LEU A 107 -7.65 16.83 14.31
CA LEU A 107 -7.13 15.51 14.04
C LEU A 107 -5.84 15.62 13.24
N TYR A 108 -4.98 14.61 13.37
CA TYR A 108 -3.68 14.56 12.73
C TYR A 108 -3.64 13.52 11.62
N LEU A 109 -2.96 13.88 10.53
CA LEU A 109 -2.70 13.04 9.38
C LEU A 109 -1.23 13.14 8.99
N ALA A 110 -0.57 12.01 8.78
CA ALA A 110 0.76 12.01 8.19
C ALA A 110 0.71 11.70 6.69
N VAL A 111 1.18 12.62 5.86
CA VAL A 111 1.24 12.46 4.40
C VAL A 111 2.67 12.28 3.90
N ARG A 112 2.82 11.72 2.70
CA ARG A 112 4.14 11.62 2.06
C ARG A 112 4.68 13.01 1.73
N LYS A 113 5.98 13.24 1.85
CA LYS A 113 6.61 14.53 1.50
C LYS A 113 6.22 15.01 0.10
N ARG A 114 6.25 14.11 -0.88
CA ARG A 114 5.86 14.38 -2.27
C ARG A 114 4.39 14.76 -2.48
N ALA A 115 3.51 14.36 -1.56
CA ALA A 115 2.08 14.65 -1.62
C ALA A 115 1.72 15.94 -0.88
N HIS A 116 2.63 16.49 -0.07
CA HIS A 116 2.40 17.64 0.79
C HIS A 116 1.85 18.86 0.01
N ALA A 117 2.57 19.29 -1.04
CA ALA A 117 2.16 20.43 -1.86
C ALA A 117 0.78 20.21 -2.52
N HIS A 118 0.48 18.99 -2.93
CA HIS A 118 -0.81 18.66 -3.55
C HIS A 118 -1.95 18.72 -2.54
N VAL A 119 -1.72 18.19 -1.33
CA VAL A 119 -2.72 18.14 -0.25
C VAL A 119 -3.02 19.55 0.28
N MET A 120 -2.00 20.39 0.45
CA MET A 120 -2.21 21.78 0.86
C MET A 120 -2.96 22.61 -0.19
N GLY A 121 -2.76 22.34 -1.48
CA GLY A 121 -3.41 23.11 -2.56
C GLY A 121 -4.81 22.63 -2.95
N LYS A 122 -5.04 21.30 -2.97
CA LYS A 122 -6.29 20.69 -3.48
C LYS A 122 -7.08 19.92 -2.44
N GLY A 123 -6.55 19.77 -1.23
CA GLY A 123 -7.11 18.86 -0.24
C GLY A 123 -6.75 17.41 -0.53
N LEU A 124 -7.43 16.50 0.15
CA LEU A 124 -7.18 15.08 0.05
C LEU A 124 -8.49 14.36 -0.27
N ALA A 125 -8.54 13.73 -1.44
CA ALA A 125 -9.61 12.80 -1.80
C ALA A 125 -8.98 11.44 -2.10
N SER A 126 -9.54 10.37 -1.54
CA SER A 126 -9.08 9.01 -1.82
C SER A 126 -10.26 8.05 -1.89
N GLU A 127 -10.17 7.07 -2.80
CA GLU A 127 -11.13 5.97 -2.87
C GLU A 127 -11.11 5.11 -1.59
N ARG A 128 -9.95 5.05 -0.92
CA ARG A 128 -9.79 4.40 0.37
C ARG A 128 -9.96 5.41 1.49
N ASN A 129 -10.48 4.95 2.62
CA ASN A 129 -10.59 5.79 3.81
C ASN A 129 -9.22 6.34 4.22
N VAL A 130 -9.14 7.66 4.31
CA VAL A 130 -8.04 8.38 4.93
C VAL A 130 -8.12 8.15 6.43
N VAL A 131 -6.99 7.78 7.02
CA VAL A 131 -6.88 7.47 8.44
C VAL A 131 -6.36 8.70 9.16
N LEU A 132 -7.13 9.17 10.13
CA LEU A 132 -6.83 10.29 11.02
C LEU A 132 -6.70 9.77 12.45
N SER A 133 -5.86 10.43 13.24
CA SER A 133 -5.71 10.12 14.67
C SER A 133 -5.83 11.39 15.52
N ALA A 134 -6.29 11.24 16.76
CA ALA A 134 -6.22 12.31 17.75
C ALA A 134 -4.79 12.54 18.28
N ASP A 135 -3.91 11.55 18.14
CA ASP A 135 -2.53 11.59 18.61
C ASP A 135 -1.56 11.88 17.44
N PRO A 136 -0.78 12.97 17.49
CA PRO A 136 0.19 13.31 16.46
C PRO A 136 1.31 12.28 16.32
N GLU A 137 1.77 11.66 17.42
CA GLU A 137 2.83 10.64 17.37
C GLU A 137 2.33 9.38 16.67
N PHE A 138 1.10 8.98 16.95
CA PHE A 138 0.47 7.84 16.30
C PHE A 138 0.21 8.08 14.82
N ALA A 139 -0.26 9.27 14.44
CA ALA A 139 -0.39 9.66 13.03
C ALA A 139 0.98 9.58 12.31
N MET A 140 2.04 10.10 12.92
CA MET A 140 3.40 10.01 12.38
C MET A 140 3.89 8.57 12.25
N ARG A 141 3.63 7.72 13.24
CA ARG A 141 3.95 6.28 13.21
C ARG A 141 3.32 5.61 11.98
N ILE A 142 2.03 5.82 11.74
CA ILE A 142 1.31 5.29 10.56
C ILE A 142 1.91 5.84 9.26
N GLY A 143 2.23 7.15 9.22
CA GLY A 143 2.86 7.80 8.06
C GLY A 143 4.21 7.19 7.69
N LYS A 144 5.04 6.84 8.68
CA LYS A 144 6.38 6.28 8.49
C LYS A 144 6.40 4.96 7.71
N ARG A 145 5.31 4.19 7.75
CA ARG A 145 5.13 2.97 6.96
C ARG A 145 5.14 3.21 5.45
N ARG A 146 4.70 4.41 5.04
CA ARG A 146 4.53 4.80 3.63
C ARG A 146 5.66 5.64 3.09
N ASP A 147 6.34 6.40 3.95
CA ASP A 147 7.43 7.31 3.63
C ASP A 147 8.32 7.49 4.88
N PRO A 148 9.66 7.39 4.78
CA PRO A 148 10.55 7.54 5.94
C PRO A 148 10.53 8.94 6.57
N LYS A 149 10.16 9.98 5.81
CA LYS A 149 10.05 11.37 6.29
C LYS A 149 8.66 11.94 5.94
N PRO A 150 7.59 11.44 6.59
CA PRO A 150 6.26 11.96 6.34
C PRO A 150 6.10 13.35 6.95
N VAL A 151 5.18 14.14 6.40
CA VAL A 151 4.81 15.47 6.89
C VAL A 151 3.54 15.32 7.71
N LEU A 152 3.55 15.83 8.94
CA LEU A 152 2.38 15.88 9.80
C LEU A 152 1.51 17.06 9.40
N LEU A 153 0.23 16.79 9.19
CA LEU A 153 -0.82 17.76 8.90
C LEU A 153 -1.89 17.70 9.97
N GLU A 154 -2.49 18.83 10.22
CA GLU A 154 -3.61 19.05 11.13
C GLU A 154 -4.88 19.25 10.31
N VAL A 155 -5.98 18.68 10.78
CA VAL A 155 -7.29 18.74 10.14
C VAL A 155 -8.28 19.31 11.13
N GLN A 156 -8.84 20.47 10.81
CA GLN A 156 -9.89 21.10 11.59
C GLN A 156 -11.23 20.43 11.32
N THR A 157 -11.72 19.68 12.30
CA THR A 157 -12.91 18.83 12.11
C THR A 157 -14.21 19.63 12.00
N ALA A 158 -14.30 20.77 12.68
CA ALA A 158 -15.46 21.66 12.61
C ALA A 158 -15.65 22.22 11.19
N THR A 159 -14.59 22.76 10.60
CA THR A 159 -14.57 23.31 9.24
C THR A 159 -14.85 22.21 8.22
N ALA A 160 -14.26 21.03 8.38
CA ALA A 160 -14.51 19.89 7.50
C ALA A 160 -15.99 19.45 7.52
N ARG A 161 -16.62 19.40 8.70
CA ARG A 161 -18.07 19.09 8.82
C ARG A 161 -18.95 20.14 8.14
N GLN A 162 -18.63 21.43 8.29
CA GLN A 162 -19.36 22.50 7.60
C GLN A 162 -19.25 22.38 6.07
N ARG A 163 -18.17 21.80 5.57
CA ARG A 163 -17.93 21.51 4.15
C ARG A 163 -18.42 20.13 3.70
N ASN A 164 -19.31 19.49 4.48
CA ASN A 164 -19.93 18.18 4.20
C ASN A 164 -18.96 16.98 4.18
N SER A 165 -17.79 17.07 4.81
CA SER A 165 -16.95 15.88 5.03
C SER A 165 -17.60 14.95 6.05
N SER A 166 -17.77 13.68 5.67
CA SER A 166 -18.20 12.62 6.57
C SER A 166 -17.02 12.01 7.31
N PHE A 167 -17.20 11.78 8.61
CA PHE A 167 -16.23 11.13 9.47
C PHE A 167 -16.88 9.89 10.08
N ALA A 168 -16.17 8.78 10.06
CA ALA A 168 -16.53 7.54 10.72
C ALA A 168 -15.53 7.26 11.85
N ALA A 169 -16.01 6.81 13.00
CA ALA A 169 -15.13 6.44 14.11
C ALA A 169 -14.75 4.96 14.05
N PHE A 170 -13.50 4.67 14.36
CA PHE A 170 -12.98 3.32 14.41
C PHE A 170 -12.02 3.15 15.59
N GLY A 171 -12.59 2.87 16.76
CA GLY A 171 -11.82 2.78 18.01
C GLY A 171 -11.07 4.08 18.29
N ALA A 172 -9.73 4.03 18.25
CA ALA A 172 -8.86 5.20 18.41
C ALA A 172 -8.61 6.02 17.12
N LEU A 173 -9.14 5.57 15.98
CA LEU A 173 -8.95 6.18 14.67
C LEU A 173 -10.22 6.85 14.16
N TYR A 174 -10.05 7.81 13.26
CA TYR A 174 -11.13 8.45 12.52
C TYR A 174 -10.90 8.28 11.03
N LEU A 175 -11.96 7.98 10.29
CA LEU A 175 -11.91 7.67 8.88
C LEU A 175 -12.71 8.70 8.10
N THR A 176 -12.15 9.17 6.99
CA THR A 176 -12.83 10.09 6.07
C THR A 176 -12.45 9.76 4.62
N LYS A 177 -13.32 10.09 3.66
CA LYS A 177 -13.02 9.92 2.23
C LYS A 177 -12.42 11.18 1.61
N GLU A 178 -12.82 12.34 2.11
CA GLU A 178 -12.47 13.63 1.53
C GLU A 178 -12.25 14.69 2.61
N ILE A 179 -11.13 15.41 2.47
CA ILE A 179 -10.70 16.50 3.33
C ILE A 179 -10.43 17.73 2.44
N PRO A 180 -11.28 18.77 2.51
CA PRO A 180 -11.06 20.01 1.78
C PRO A 180 -9.75 20.70 2.17
N ALA A 181 -9.10 21.40 1.23
CA ALA A 181 -7.85 22.12 1.48
C ALA A 181 -7.94 23.12 2.64
N GLU A 182 -9.08 23.82 2.74
CA GLU A 182 -9.30 24.91 3.70
C GLU A 182 -9.25 24.47 5.18
N CYS A 183 -9.49 23.19 5.46
CA CYS A 183 -9.45 22.66 6.82
C CYS A 183 -8.10 22.03 7.18
N ILE A 184 -7.14 22.04 6.26
CA ILE A 184 -5.81 21.46 6.46
C ILE A 184 -4.83 22.56 6.84
N SER A 185 -4.20 22.41 7.99
CA SER A 185 -3.07 23.22 8.44
C SER A 185 -1.80 22.36 8.53
N GLY A 186 -0.64 22.95 8.27
CA GLY A 186 0.61 22.21 8.26
C GLY A 186 1.82 23.13 8.12
N PRO A 187 3.04 22.55 8.22
CA PRO A 187 4.26 23.30 7.98
C PRO A 187 4.24 23.89 6.56
N PRO A 188 4.88 25.05 6.34
CA PRO A 188 4.95 25.64 5.01
C PRO A 188 5.53 24.64 4.02
N VAL A 189 4.97 24.61 2.81
CA VAL A 189 5.45 23.73 1.74
C VAL A 189 6.86 24.18 1.37
N GLU A 190 7.87 23.44 1.82
CA GLU A 190 9.20 23.53 1.25
C GLU A 190 9.08 23.08 -0.21
N GLU A 191 9.07 24.05 -1.12
CA GLU A 191 9.24 23.80 -2.55
C GLU A 191 10.67 23.32 -2.77
N GLU A 192 10.97 22.06 -2.44
CA GLU A 192 12.05 21.40 -3.14
C GLU A 192 11.64 21.40 -4.61
N PRO A 193 12.45 22.00 -5.51
CA PRO A 193 12.13 22.01 -6.92
C PRO A 193 12.06 20.56 -7.35
N VAL A 194 10.84 20.04 -7.47
CA VAL A 194 10.59 18.82 -8.22
C VAL A 194 11.20 19.16 -9.58
N PRO A 195 12.21 18.42 -10.07
CA PRO A 195 12.61 18.62 -11.44
C PRO A 195 11.33 18.44 -12.23
N ARG A 196 10.81 19.55 -12.76
CA ARG A 196 9.79 19.50 -13.79
C ARG A 196 10.32 18.41 -14.69
N LYS A 197 9.52 17.37 -14.94
CA LYS A 197 9.74 16.61 -16.16
C LYS A 197 9.65 17.68 -17.23
N THR A 198 10.78 18.26 -17.58
CA THR A 198 10.97 18.88 -18.87
C THR A 198 10.47 17.79 -19.77
N GLU A 199 9.33 18.05 -20.39
CA GLU A 199 9.12 17.56 -21.73
C GLU A 199 10.45 17.85 -22.40
N LYS A 200 11.29 16.81 -22.54
CA LYS A 200 12.51 16.94 -23.30
C LYS A 200 12.03 17.61 -24.59
N PRO A 201 12.60 18.75 -25.00
CA PRO A 201 12.42 19.19 -26.36
C PRO A 201 12.66 17.94 -27.21
N LYS A 202 11.79 17.69 -28.19
CA LYS A 202 12.13 16.75 -29.26
C LYS A 202 13.41 17.31 -29.89
N GLU A 203 14.57 16.94 -29.35
CA GLU A 203 15.82 16.98 -30.07
C GLU A 203 15.58 16.08 -31.27
N GLU A 204 15.45 16.73 -32.43
CA GLU A 204 15.74 16.08 -33.69
C GLU A 204 17.02 15.29 -33.49
N ARG A 205 16.95 13.98 -33.76
CA ARG A 205 18.12 13.11 -33.74
C ARG A 205 19.05 13.57 -34.86
N VAL A 206 19.87 14.57 -34.60
CA VAL A 206 21.06 14.84 -35.39
C VAL A 206 21.95 13.63 -35.22
N GLY A 207 22.23 12.95 -36.33
CA GLY A 207 22.89 11.65 -36.37
C GLY A 207 24.12 11.62 -35.48
N ARG A 208 24.13 10.70 -34.52
CA ARG A 208 25.32 10.36 -33.74
C ARG A 208 26.37 9.89 -34.75
N LYS A 209 27.39 10.72 -35.03
CA LYS A 209 28.59 10.23 -35.71
C LYS A 209 29.18 9.15 -34.79
N GLU A 210 29.28 7.94 -35.31
CA GLU A 210 29.78 6.79 -34.57
C GLU A 210 31.28 6.96 -34.41
N ASP A 211 31.72 7.33 -33.21
CA ASP A 211 33.14 7.43 -32.87
C ASP A 211 33.74 6.00 -32.84
N PHE A 212 34.59 5.73 -33.82
CA PHE A 212 35.34 4.48 -33.96
C PHE A 212 36.27 4.27 -32.76
N LEU A 213 36.17 3.12 -32.09
CA LEU A 213 37.18 2.67 -31.13
C LEU A 213 38.02 1.56 -31.78
N PRO A 214 39.35 1.53 -31.59
CA PRO A 214 40.19 0.47 -32.14
C PRO A 214 39.78 -0.88 -31.54
N GLY A 215 39.28 -1.78 -32.38
CA GLY A 215 38.75 -3.09 -31.99
C GLY A 215 37.22 -3.23 -32.04
N SER A 216 36.45 -2.18 -32.36
CA SER A 216 35.01 -2.30 -32.61
C SER A 216 34.75 -2.70 -34.07
N PHE A 217 34.12 -3.86 -34.29
CA PHE A 217 33.60 -4.28 -35.60
C PHE A 217 32.14 -3.84 -35.72
N LEU A 218 31.78 -3.09 -36.76
CA LEU A 218 30.38 -2.75 -37.04
C LEU A 218 29.67 -3.96 -37.66
N LEU A 219 28.54 -4.35 -37.06
CA LEU A 219 27.64 -5.33 -37.66
C LEU A 219 26.93 -4.65 -38.82
N ASP A 220 27.31 -4.97 -40.06
CA ASP A 220 26.58 -4.56 -41.25
C ASP A 220 25.38 -5.49 -41.45
N PRO A 221 24.12 -5.01 -41.32
CA PRO A 221 22.93 -5.84 -41.48
C PRO A 221 22.80 -6.47 -42.87
N LEU A 222 23.48 -5.93 -43.90
CA LEU A 222 23.48 -6.50 -45.25
C LEU A 222 24.44 -7.71 -45.38
N ARG A 223 25.33 -7.91 -44.41
CA ARG A 223 26.23 -9.07 -44.31
C ARG A 223 25.75 -10.15 -43.33
N ASP A 224 24.56 -9.98 -42.74
CA ASP A 224 23.98 -10.98 -41.86
C ASP A 224 23.54 -12.22 -42.66
N PRO A 225 24.11 -13.43 -42.41
CA PRO A 225 23.70 -14.65 -43.11
C PRO A 225 22.28 -15.13 -42.76
N ALA A 226 21.60 -14.50 -41.79
CA ALA A 226 20.22 -14.83 -41.42
C ALA A 226 19.35 -13.56 -41.20
N PRO A 227 19.01 -12.81 -42.28
CA PRO A 227 18.34 -11.50 -42.19
C PRO A 227 16.95 -11.54 -41.53
N HIS A 228 16.34 -12.73 -41.42
CA HIS A 228 15.02 -12.92 -40.79
C HIS A 228 15.07 -12.98 -39.26
N ARG A 229 16.25 -12.90 -38.63
CA ARG A 229 16.42 -13.06 -37.17
C ARG A 229 16.31 -11.74 -36.37
N GLY A 230 16.19 -10.59 -37.02
CA GLY A 230 16.14 -9.27 -36.38
C GLY A 230 14.77 -8.56 -36.48
N LEU A 231 14.39 -7.86 -35.39
CA LEU A 231 13.16 -7.05 -35.18
C LEU A 231 11.94 -7.80 -34.62
N LYS A 232 12.11 -8.31 -33.39
CA LYS A 232 11.02 -8.66 -32.47
C LYS A 232 10.28 -7.37 -32.04
N GLY A 233 9.41 -6.87 -32.91
CA GLY A 233 8.75 -5.57 -32.74
C GLY A 233 7.51 -5.40 -33.61
N LYS A 234 6.60 -6.38 -33.61
CA LYS A 234 5.15 -6.28 -33.83
C LYS A 234 4.59 -7.70 -33.86
N LYS A 235 3.94 -8.15 -32.77
CA LYS A 235 3.07 -9.33 -32.85
C LYS A 235 1.94 -8.96 -33.82
N GLY A 236 1.90 -9.63 -34.97
CA GLY A 236 0.75 -9.58 -35.87
C GLY A 236 -0.52 -10.00 -35.12
N LYS A 237 -1.67 -9.48 -35.56
CA LYS A 237 -3.00 -9.76 -34.97
C LYS A 237 -3.14 -11.26 -34.73
N SER A 238 -3.37 -11.60 -33.47
CA SER A 238 -3.45 -12.99 -33.03
C SER A 238 -4.69 -13.63 -33.66
N TRP A 239 -4.60 -14.87 -34.12
CA TRP A 239 -5.74 -15.65 -34.63
C TRP A 239 -6.95 -15.70 -33.67
N LYS A 240 -6.72 -15.42 -32.37
CA LYS A 240 -7.76 -15.25 -31.33
C LYS A 240 -8.63 -14.00 -31.52
N GLU A 241 -8.16 -12.95 -32.20
CA GLU A 241 -8.97 -11.76 -32.53
C GLU A 241 -9.94 -12.03 -33.68
N GLU A 242 -9.55 -12.84 -34.67
CA GLU A 242 -10.44 -13.26 -35.76
C GLU A 242 -11.57 -14.17 -35.26
N ALA A 243 -11.25 -15.10 -34.35
CA ALA A 243 -12.26 -15.96 -33.72
C ALA A 243 -13.30 -15.17 -32.88
N ARG A 244 -12.90 -14.04 -32.26
CA ARG A 244 -13.83 -13.15 -31.53
C ARG A 244 -14.76 -12.37 -32.46
N LYS A 245 -14.30 -12.01 -33.67
CA LYS A 245 -15.14 -11.37 -34.69
C LYS A 245 -16.20 -12.31 -35.25
N VAL A 246 -15.87 -13.58 -35.45
CA VAL A 246 -16.83 -14.60 -35.93
C VAL A 246 -17.93 -14.89 -34.89
N ARG A 247 -17.62 -14.83 -33.59
CA ARG A 247 -18.63 -15.00 -32.52
C ARG A 247 -19.60 -13.82 -32.43
N ARG A 248 -19.13 -12.58 -32.62
CA ARG A 248 -20.00 -11.38 -32.60
C ARG A 248 -20.96 -11.30 -33.79
N ARG A 249 -20.61 -11.88 -34.94
CA ARG A 249 -21.48 -11.95 -36.13
C ARG A 249 -22.55 -13.05 -36.09
N ARG A 250 -22.55 -13.91 -35.06
CA ARG A 250 -23.46 -15.05 -34.93
C ARG A 250 -24.52 -14.85 -33.84
N SER A 251 -24.59 -13.66 -33.25
CA SER A 251 -25.49 -13.26 -32.17
C SER A 251 -26.31 -12.01 -32.50
N GLU A 252 -26.40 -11.66 -33.80
CA GLU A 252 -27.39 -10.73 -34.37
C GLU A 252 -28.30 -11.53 -35.31
#